data_AF-A0A1T4NP56-F1
#
_entry.id   AF-A0A1T4NP56-F1
#
_cell.length_a   1.000
_cell.length_b   1.000
_cell.length_c   1.000
_cell.angle_alpha   90.00
_cell.angle_beta   90.00
_cell.angle_gamma   90.00
#
_symmetry.space_group_name_H-M   'P 1'
#
loop_
_entity.id
_entity.type
_entity.pdbx_description
1 polymer ?
#
loop_
_entity_poly.entity_id
_entity_poly.type
_entity_poly.pdbx_seq_one_letter_code
_entity_poly.pdbx_strand_id
1 'polypeptide(L)'
;MKVKQTLLSISLAVFLASCSDDSNSWSAKDVCPEDGVNAYGMANRGTFIDERDGQEYRYTTIGDQVWMAQNLNYVAEYSACYDNNELNCDLWGRLYSLLEDGRTSGPMNYAMVDSICPTGWHVPSEQEWTRMIAAIGKYNDKETAKRLKSTELWTHEYSGGNGIDECGFRTLPGGVQQPSGSIHMYQNALFLTSTMRTSGLAYAIFIGTDVDEVSSSHKNSIRCIKD
;
A
#
# COMPACT_ATOMS: atom_id res chain seq x y z
N MET A 1 3.23 83.38 14.44
CA MET A 1 2.95 82.39 13.39
C MET A 1 4.05 81.33 13.41
N LYS A 2 3.77 80.13 13.90
CA LYS A 2 4.70 78.98 13.88
C LYS A 2 4.23 78.00 12.81
N VAL A 3 5.03 77.78 11.78
CA VAL A 3 4.78 76.78 10.74
C VAL A 3 5.34 75.44 11.23
N LYS A 4 4.48 74.42 11.38
CA LYS A 4 4.91 73.04 11.62
C LYS A 4 5.16 72.37 10.26
N GLN A 5 6.42 72.03 9.98
CA GLN A 5 6.77 71.13 8.89
C GLN A 5 6.43 69.70 9.33
N THR A 6 5.60 69.02 8.53
CA THR A 6 5.28 67.60 8.73
C THR A 6 6.06 66.82 7.68
N LEU A 7 7.05 66.03 8.11
CA LEU A 7 7.81 65.10 7.27
C LEU A 7 6.94 63.88 6.99
N LEU A 8 6.66 63.63 5.71
CA LEU A 8 5.95 62.46 5.21
C LEU A 8 6.98 61.40 4.79
N SER A 9 7.19 60.37 5.61
CA SER A 9 8.04 59.22 5.29
C SER A 9 7.26 58.23 4.42
N ILE A 10 7.66 58.10 3.15
CA ILE A 10 7.11 57.11 2.21
C ILE A 10 7.89 55.81 2.39
N SER A 11 7.26 54.81 3.01
CA SER A 11 7.80 53.44 3.10
C SER A 11 7.51 52.71 1.79
N LEU A 12 8.56 52.43 1.02
CA LEU A 12 8.53 51.64 -0.19
C LEU A 12 8.40 50.15 0.18
N ALA A 13 7.20 49.58 0.05
CA ALA A 13 6.96 48.15 0.23
C ALA A 13 7.44 47.40 -1.02
N VAL A 14 8.57 46.71 -0.90
CA VAL A 14 9.05 45.76 -1.91
C VAL A 14 8.22 44.48 -1.78
N PHE A 15 7.26 44.28 -2.68
CA PHE A 15 6.58 43.01 -2.85
C PHE A 15 7.56 42.02 -3.49
N LEU A 16 8.16 41.15 -2.67
CA LEU A 16 8.80 39.95 -3.17
C LEU A 16 7.69 39.01 -3.64
N ALA A 17 7.41 39.03 -4.95
CA ALA A 17 6.74 37.93 -5.60
C ALA A 17 7.67 36.71 -5.52
N SER A 18 7.47 35.90 -4.48
CA SER A 18 8.01 34.55 -4.44
C SER A 18 7.33 33.79 -5.57
N CYS A 19 8.04 33.55 -6.66
CA CYS A 19 7.65 32.51 -7.61
C CYS A 19 7.71 31.20 -6.82
N SER A 20 6.55 30.75 -6.34
CA SER A 20 6.35 29.36 -5.98
C SER A 20 6.55 28.60 -7.28
N ASP A 21 7.70 27.93 -7.43
CA ASP A 21 7.85 26.92 -8.45
C ASP A 21 6.72 25.91 -8.22
N ASP A 22 5.73 25.89 -9.12
CA ASP A 22 4.69 24.86 -9.19
C ASP A 22 5.36 23.54 -9.60
N SER A 23 6.20 23.00 -8.72
CA SER A 23 6.60 21.61 -8.77
C SER A 23 5.34 20.79 -8.57
N ASN A 24 4.97 19.99 -9.58
CA ASN A 24 3.83 19.07 -9.59
C ASN A 24 3.54 18.48 -8.19
N SER A 25 2.69 19.15 -7.42
CA SER A 25 2.26 18.63 -6.13
C SER A 25 1.39 17.44 -6.43
N TRP A 26 1.75 16.29 -5.88
CA TRP A 26 0.90 15.10 -5.94
C TRP A 26 -0.52 15.44 -5.47
N SER A 27 -1.53 14.89 -6.15
CA SER A 27 -2.94 15.14 -5.91
C SER A 27 -3.72 13.83 -6.02
N ALA A 28 -4.39 13.45 -4.93
CA ALA A 28 -5.22 12.24 -4.89
C ALA A 28 -6.33 12.25 -5.96
N LYS A 29 -6.86 13.43 -6.30
CA LYS A 29 -7.93 13.57 -7.30
C LYS A 29 -7.47 13.19 -8.70
N ASP A 30 -6.20 13.39 -9.01
CA ASP A 30 -5.63 13.09 -10.32
C ASP A 30 -5.08 11.66 -10.37
N VAL A 31 -4.52 11.18 -9.26
CA VAL A 31 -3.86 9.86 -9.19
C VAL A 31 -4.83 8.73 -8.87
N CYS A 32 -5.83 8.96 -8.03
CA CYS A 32 -6.73 7.93 -7.53
C CYS A 32 -8.14 8.50 -7.30
N PRO A 33 -8.77 9.04 -8.37
CA PRO A 33 -10.08 9.67 -8.29
C PRO A 33 -11.11 8.73 -7.65
N GLU A 34 -11.91 9.26 -6.73
CA GLU A 34 -12.97 8.51 -6.05
C GLU A 34 -14.11 8.15 -7.01
N ASP A 35 -14.54 9.14 -7.80
CA ASP A 35 -15.61 9.00 -8.80
C ASP A 35 -15.05 8.68 -10.19
N GLY A 36 -15.92 8.21 -11.07
CA GLY A 36 -15.60 7.90 -12.47
C GLY A 36 -15.47 6.41 -12.73
N VAL A 37 -14.98 6.08 -13.92
CA VAL A 37 -14.83 4.71 -14.39
C VAL A 37 -13.36 4.39 -14.68
N ASN A 38 -12.94 3.19 -14.29
CA ASN A 38 -11.60 2.68 -14.58
C ASN A 38 -11.54 2.03 -15.98
N ALA A 39 -10.37 1.52 -16.35
CA ALA A 39 -10.10 0.90 -17.65
C ALA A 39 -11.03 -0.30 -17.99
N TYR A 40 -11.71 -0.88 -16.99
CA TYR A 40 -12.61 -2.01 -17.14
C TYR A 40 -14.09 -1.59 -17.20
N GLY A 41 -14.38 -0.29 -17.23
CA GLY A 41 -15.76 0.23 -17.22
C GLY A 41 -16.48 0.08 -15.88
N MET A 42 -15.75 -0.21 -14.79
CA MET A 42 -16.27 -0.27 -13.43
C MET A 42 -16.04 1.06 -12.72
N ALA A 43 -16.76 1.33 -11.62
CA ALA A 43 -16.47 2.49 -10.77
C ALA A 43 -15.01 2.44 -10.28
N ASN A 44 -14.36 3.60 -10.11
CA ASN A 44 -12.97 3.67 -9.65
C ASN A 44 -12.74 3.03 -8.28
N ARG A 45 -13.75 3.05 -7.41
CA ARG A 45 -13.78 2.37 -6.11
C ARG A 45 -15.05 1.56 -5.99
N GLY A 46 -14.98 0.39 -5.36
CA GLY A 46 -16.14 -0.48 -5.21
C GLY A 46 -15.82 -1.75 -4.45
N THR A 47 -16.71 -2.74 -4.57
CA THR A 47 -16.53 -4.08 -4.03
C THR A 47 -16.74 -5.14 -5.12
N PHE A 48 -16.19 -6.33 -4.89
CA PHE A 48 -16.51 -7.53 -5.64
C PHE A 48 -16.51 -8.74 -4.69
N ILE A 49 -17.16 -9.82 -5.09
CA ILE A 49 -17.22 -11.07 -4.33
C ILE A 49 -16.21 -12.05 -4.90
N ASP A 50 -15.37 -12.63 -4.05
CA ASP A 50 -14.59 -13.80 -4.40
C ASP A 50 -15.51 -15.03 -4.40
N GLU A 51 -15.85 -15.51 -5.59
CA GLU A 51 -16.75 -16.65 -5.79
C GLU A 51 -16.25 -17.96 -5.15
N ARG A 52 -14.97 -18.03 -4.77
CA ARG A 52 -14.36 -19.22 -4.19
C ARG A 52 -14.75 -19.43 -2.71
N ASP A 53 -15.01 -18.35 -1.99
CA ASP A 53 -15.32 -18.37 -0.54
C ASP A 53 -16.47 -17.43 -0.11
N GLY A 54 -17.00 -16.61 -1.04
CA GLY A 54 -18.05 -15.64 -0.77
C GLY A 54 -17.57 -14.37 -0.07
N GLN A 55 -16.27 -14.17 0.09
CA GLN A 55 -15.72 -12.99 0.73
C GLN A 55 -15.87 -11.77 -0.19
N GLU A 56 -16.52 -10.72 0.31
CA GLU A 56 -16.55 -9.43 -0.37
C GLU A 56 -15.25 -8.66 -0.08
N TYR A 57 -14.59 -8.19 -1.14
CA TYR A 57 -13.39 -7.36 -1.06
C TYR A 57 -13.63 -6.00 -1.70
N ARG A 58 -13.14 -4.94 -1.05
CA ARG A 58 -13.05 -3.61 -1.65
C ARG A 58 -11.89 -3.54 -2.63
N TYR A 59 -12.02 -2.65 -3.61
CA TYR A 59 -10.97 -2.28 -4.54
C TYR A 59 -10.91 -0.76 -4.76
N THR A 60 -9.77 -0.28 -5.24
CA THR A 60 -9.54 1.12 -5.61
C THR A 60 -8.64 1.22 -6.84
N THR A 61 -8.79 2.28 -7.63
CA THR A 61 -7.98 2.56 -8.80
C THR A 61 -6.90 3.57 -8.45
N ILE A 62 -5.64 3.24 -8.76
CA ILE A 62 -4.46 4.08 -8.52
C ILE A 62 -3.63 4.11 -9.79
N GLY A 63 -3.45 5.30 -10.35
CA GLY A 63 -2.93 5.44 -11.71
C GLY A 63 -3.85 4.74 -12.71
N ASP A 64 -3.31 3.79 -13.45
CA ASP A 64 -4.00 2.94 -14.41
C ASP A 64 -4.32 1.54 -13.86
N GLN A 65 -4.01 1.27 -12.59
CA GLN A 65 -4.12 -0.06 -11.97
C GLN A 65 -5.28 -0.14 -10.98
N VAL A 66 -6.00 -1.26 -10.99
CA VAL A 66 -7.08 -1.53 -10.04
C VAL A 66 -6.60 -2.54 -9.00
N TRP A 67 -6.53 -2.10 -7.75
CA TRP A 67 -5.96 -2.85 -6.63
C TRP A 67 -7.04 -3.27 -5.65
N MET A 68 -6.90 -4.45 -5.05
CA MET A 68 -7.61 -4.75 -3.81
C MET A 68 -7.24 -3.71 -2.74
N ALA A 69 -8.26 -3.23 -2.02
CA ALA A 69 -8.15 -2.29 -0.88
C ALA A 69 -8.13 -3.03 0.47
N GLN A 70 -8.08 -4.35 0.45
CA GLN A 70 -8.01 -5.24 1.60
C GLN A 70 -6.98 -6.34 1.32
N ASN A 71 -6.36 -6.87 2.38
CA ASN A 71 -5.50 -8.03 2.26
C ASN A 71 -6.35 -9.25 1.94
N LEU A 72 -5.83 -10.13 1.08
CA LEU A 72 -6.51 -11.39 0.74
C LEU A 72 -6.74 -12.24 2.00
N ASN A 73 -7.93 -12.79 2.17
CA ASN A 73 -8.31 -13.63 3.31
C ASN A 73 -8.77 -15.05 2.90
N TYR A 74 -8.40 -15.48 1.70
CA TYR A 74 -8.71 -16.81 1.18
C TYR A 74 -7.94 -17.90 1.94
N VAL A 75 -8.65 -18.98 2.33
CA VAL A 75 -8.02 -20.12 3.02
C VAL A 75 -7.27 -20.98 2.00
N ALA A 76 -5.94 -20.87 1.99
CA ALA A 76 -5.07 -21.67 1.14
C ALA A 76 -4.10 -22.55 1.95
N GLU A 77 -3.51 -23.54 1.29
CA GLU A 77 -2.43 -24.33 1.87
C GLU A 77 -1.30 -23.40 2.32
N TYR A 78 -0.78 -23.63 3.53
CA TYR A 78 0.23 -22.80 4.17
C TYR A 78 -0.13 -21.32 4.35
N SER A 79 -1.40 -20.93 4.27
CA SER A 79 -1.83 -19.62 4.77
C SER A 79 -1.98 -19.64 6.30
N ALA A 80 -1.79 -18.51 6.97
CA ALA A 80 -1.95 -18.39 8.42
C ALA A 80 -2.53 -17.03 8.81
N CYS A 81 -3.27 -17.01 9.92
CA CYS A 81 -3.57 -15.76 10.61
C CYS A 81 -2.37 -15.34 11.46
N TYR A 82 -2.23 -14.04 11.70
CA TYR A 82 -1.26 -13.55 12.68
C TYR A 82 -1.47 -14.25 14.05
N ASP A 83 -0.38 -14.66 14.68
CA ASP A 83 -0.32 -15.48 15.91
C ASP A 83 -1.10 -16.81 15.86
N ASN A 84 -1.44 -17.30 14.66
CA ASN A 84 -2.34 -18.44 14.46
C ASN A 84 -3.71 -18.26 15.14
N ASN A 85 -4.19 -17.02 15.23
CA ASN A 85 -5.49 -16.67 15.82
C ASN A 85 -6.47 -16.27 14.72
N GLU A 86 -7.55 -17.03 14.53
CA GLU A 86 -8.54 -16.77 13.47
C GLU A 86 -9.16 -15.37 13.54
N LEU A 87 -9.31 -14.77 14.73
CA LEU A 87 -9.80 -13.39 14.87
C LEU A 87 -8.89 -12.34 14.21
N ASN A 88 -7.61 -12.66 14.05
CA ASN A 88 -6.66 -11.80 13.35
C ASN A 88 -6.87 -11.86 11.82
N CYS A 89 -7.36 -12.97 11.28
CA CYS A 89 -7.66 -13.05 9.84
C CYS A 89 -8.81 -12.10 9.45
N ASP A 90 -9.83 -11.99 10.29
CA ASP A 90 -10.99 -11.12 10.01
C ASP A 90 -10.60 -9.64 9.86
N LEU A 91 -9.61 -9.19 10.64
CA LEU A 91 -9.17 -7.79 10.62
C LEU A 91 -8.00 -7.56 9.66
N TRP A 92 -7.00 -8.42 9.67
CA TRP A 92 -5.72 -8.20 8.98
C TRP A 92 -5.61 -8.94 7.64
N GLY A 93 -6.55 -9.86 7.35
CA GLY A 93 -6.41 -10.85 6.30
C GLY A 93 -5.42 -11.95 6.66
N ARG A 94 -5.15 -12.83 5.70
CA ARG A 94 -4.23 -13.95 5.84
C ARG A 94 -2.82 -13.59 5.38
N LEU A 95 -1.86 -14.31 5.96
CA LEU A 95 -0.46 -14.30 5.57
C LEU A 95 -0.17 -15.57 4.76
N TYR A 96 0.48 -15.43 3.62
CA TYR A 96 0.73 -16.52 2.66
C TYR A 96 2.21 -16.72 2.44
N SER A 97 2.60 -17.96 2.15
CA SER A 97 3.86 -18.26 1.46
C SER A 97 3.51 -18.68 0.04
N LEU A 98 4.28 -18.21 -0.95
CA LEU A 98 4.16 -18.63 -2.34
C LEU A 98 5.21 -19.69 -2.71
N LEU A 99 5.89 -20.27 -1.72
CA LEU A 99 6.89 -21.35 -1.93
C LEU A 99 6.23 -22.73 -1.79
N GLU A 100 6.75 -23.74 -2.49
CA GLU A 100 6.12 -25.08 -2.64
C GLU A 100 5.74 -25.79 -1.33
N ASP A 101 6.50 -25.60 -0.25
CA ASP A 101 6.29 -26.29 1.04
C ASP A 101 5.91 -25.32 2.17
N GLY A 102 5.57 -24.07 1.82
CA GLY A 102 5.25 -23.04 2.80
C GLY A 102 6.40 -22.66 3.74
N ARG A 103 7.63 -23.13 3.46
CA ARG A 103 8.82 -22.83 4.25
C ARG A 103 9.45 -21.50 3.84
N THR A 104 10.61 -21.21 4.41
CA THR A 104 11.41 -19.99 4.21
C THR A 104 12.50 -20.13 3.15
N SER A 105 12.51 -21.24 2.40
CA SER A 105 13.43 -21.47 1.28
C SER A 105 12.87 -22.56 0.36
N GLY A 106 13.04 -22.38 -0.95
CA GLY A 106 12.53 -23.31 -1.95
C GLY A 106 12.16 -22.63 -3.26
N PRO A 107 11.78 -23.40 -4.28
CA PRO A 107 11.20 -22.83 -5.50
C PRO A 107 9.83 -22.19 -5.21
N MET A 108 9.45 -21.26 -6.09
CA MET A 108 8.12 -20.68 -6.09
C MET A 108 7.10 -21.73 -6.53
N ASN A 109 5.97 -21.80 -5.85
CA ASN A 109 4.80 -22.56 -6.27
C ASN A 109 4.02 -21.73 -7.30
N TYR A 110 4.39 -21.83 -8.58
CA TYR A 110 3.72 -21.07 -9.64
C TYR A 110 2.23 -21.39 -9.76
N ALA A 111 1.83 -22.63 -9.49
CA ALA A 111 0.40 -22.98 -9.46
C ALA A 111 -0.36 -22.18 -8.40
N MET A 112 0.24 -22.01 -7.21
CA MET A 112 -0.34 -21.16 -6.16
C MET A 112 -0.30 -19.68 -6.56
N VAL A 113 0.78 -19.18 -7.15
CA VAL A 113 0.87 -17.80 -7.63
C VAL A 113 -0.27 -17.49 -8.62
N ASP A 114 -0.55 -18.41 -9.54
CA ASP A 114 -1.58 -18.25 -10.57
C ASP A 114 -3.01 -18.40 -10.02
N SER A 115 -3.21 -19.11 -8.90
CA SER A 115 -4.54 -19.46 -8.40
C SER A 115 -4.93 -18.81 -7.07
N ILE A 116 -4.01 -18.16 -6.36
CA ILE A 116 -4.28 -17.64 -5.00
C ILE A 116 -5.20 -16.43 -5.04
N CYS A 117 -5.08 -15.59 -6.06
CA CYS A 117 -6.00 -14.49 -6.31
C CYS A 117 -7.28 -14.97 -7.02
N PRO A 118 -8.43 -14.29 -6.81
CA PRO A 118 -9.70 -14.65 -7.46
C PRO A 118 -9.59 -14.54 -8.99
N THR A 119 -10.45 -15.24 -9.72
CA THR A 119 -10.47 -15.14 -11.19
C THR A 119 -10.59 -13.68 -11.66
N GLY A 120 -9.74 -13.29 -12.61
CA GLY A 120 -9.64 -11.92 -13.09
C GLY A 120 -8.75 -11.03 -12.21
N TRP A 121 -8.09 -11.59 -11.20
CA TRP A 121 -7.11 -10.93 -10.36
C TRP A 121 -5.87 -11.79 -10.24
N HIS A 122 -4.70 -11.17 -10.09
CA HIS A 122 -3.43 -11.89 -9.95
C HIS A 122 -2.58 -11.33 -8.81
N VAL A 123 -1.56 -12.11 -8.41
CA VAL A 123 -0.54 -11.66 -7.47
C VAL A 123 0.34 -10.63 -8.18
N PRO A 124 0.39 -9.37 -7.71
CA PRO A 124 1.11 -8.30 -8.38
C PRO A 124 2.59 -8.64 -8.52
N SER A 125 3.16 -8.31 -9.66
CA SER A 125 4.60 -8.31 -9.89
C SER A 125 5.29 -7.13 -9.18
N GLU A 126 6.60 -7.20 -9.04
CA GLU A 126 7.43 -6.08 -8.59
C GLU A 126 7.21 -4.83 -9.46
N GLN A 127 7.17 -4.99 -10.78
CA GLN A 127 6.98 -3.88 -11.71
C GLN A 127 5.61 -3.19 -11.51
N GLU A 128 4.57 -3.95 -11.18
CA GLU A 128 3.24 -3.39 -10.90
C GLU A 128 3.21 -2.57 -9.63
N TRP A 129 3.87 -3.02 -8.57
CA TRP A 129 4.07 -2.22 -7.37
C TRP A 129 4.90 -0.97 -7.65
N THR A 130 5.97 -1.10 -8.43
CA THR A 130 6.82 0.03 -8.82
C THR A 130 6.02 1.09 -9.59
N ARG A 131 5.10 0.71 -10.49
CA ARG A 131 4.19 1.65 -11.16
C ARG A 131 3.25 2.36 -10.18
N MET A 132 2.61 1.61 -9.30
CA MET A 132 1.69 2.16 -8.30
C MET A 132 2.40 3.15 -7.35
N ILE A 133 3.60 2.79 -6.90
CA ILE A 133 4.41 3.65 -6.02
C ILE A 133 4.88 4.90 -6.76
N ALA A 134 5.24 4.81 -8.05
CA ALA A 134 5.58 5.98 -8.86
C ALA A 134 4.38 6.92 -9.08
N ALA A 135 3.15 6.38 -9.15
CA ALA A 135 1.94 7.20 -9.23
C ALA A 135 1.65 7.92 -7.89
N ILE A 136 1.96 7.28 -6.76
CA ILE A 136 1.74 7.86 -5.42
C ILE A 136 2.88 8.79 -4.99
N GLY A 137 4.11 8.53 -5.45
CA GLY A 137 5.32 9.22 -5.02
C GLY A 137 6.57 8.45 -5.44
N LYS A 138 7.31 7.92 -4.46
CA LYS A 138 8.57 7.18 -4.70
C LYS A 138 8.92 6.26 -3.52
N TYR A 139 9.80 5.30 -3.76
CA TYR A 139 10.43 4.52 -2.68
C TYR A 139 11.29 5.39 -1.75
N ASN A 140 11.57 4.89 -0.55
CA ASN A 140 12.35 5.56 0.50
C ASN A 140 11.77 6.93 0.90
N ASP A 141 10.44 7.09 0.85
CA ASP A 141 9.75 8.35 1.09
C ASP A 141 8.60 8.21 2.09
N LYS A 142 8.64 9.06 3.12
CA LYS A 142 7.68 9.03 4.24
C LYS A 142 6.28 9.49 3.83
N GLU A 143 6.18 10.44 2.90
CA GLU A 143 4.88 10.93 2.43
C GLU A 143 4.19 9.89 1.55
N THR A 144 4.95 9.16 0.74
CA THR A 144 4.44 8.01 -0.02
C THR A 144 3.90 6.93 0.92
N ALA A 145 4.62 6.59 2.00
CA ALA A 145 4.11 5.67 3.01
C ALA A 145 2.83 6.19 3.69
N LYS A 146 2.78 7.47 4.08
CA LYS A 146 1.56 8.06 4.67
C LYS A 146 0.35 7.98 3.75
N ARG A 147 0.51 8.16 2.43
CA ARG A 147 -0.58 8.04 1.45
C ARG A 147 -1.13 6.62 1.33
N LEU A 148 -0.28 5.61 1.53
CA LEU A 148 -0.62 4.19 1.41
C LEU A 148 -1.24 3.58 2.67
N LYS A 149 -0.88 4.11 3.83
CA LYS A 149 -1.31 3.62 5.14
C LYS A 149 -2.76 3.95 5.43
N SER A 150 -3.42 3.05 6.16
CA SER A 150 -4.68 3.35 6.84
C SER A 150 -4.55 4.53 7.80
N THR A 151 -5.67 5.19 8.05
CA THR A 151 -5.79 6.31 8.99
C THR A 151 -5.71 5.90 10.47
N GLU A 152 -5.57 4.60 10.75
CA GLU A 152 -5.63 4.01 12.08
C GLU A 152 -4.71 2.78 12.20
N LEU A 153 -4.48 2.35 13.45
CA LEU A 153 -3.78 1.11 13.85
C LEU A 153 -2.25 1.10 13.69
N TRP A 154 -1.61 2.19 13.23
CA TRP A 154 -0.15 2.33 13.22
C TRP A 154 0.35 2.90 14.54
N THR A 155 0.23 2.12 15.61
CA THR A 155 0.44 2.58 17.00
C THR A 155 1.84 2.31 17.55
N HIS A 156 2.64 1.48 16.88
CA HIS A 156 4.02 1.23 17.30
C HIS A 156 4.90 2.48 17.08
N GLU A 157 5.86 2.76 17.96
CA GLU A 157 6.70 3.97 17.89
C GLU A 157 7.52 4.07 16.59
N TYR A 158 8.05 2.95 16.08
CA TYR A 158 8.79 2.85 14.81
C TYR A 158 7.90 2.73 13.55
N SER A 159 6.58 2.84 13.69
CA SER A 159 5.66 2.75 12.56
C SER A 159 5.68 4.00 11.68
N GLY A 160 6.10 5.14 12.22
CA GLY A 160 5.95 6.46 11.59
C GLY A 160 4.52 7.03 11.69
N GLY A 161 3.62 6.37 12.43
CA GLY A 161 2.25 6.80 12.67
C GLY A 161 1.28 6.44 11.54
N ASN A 162 0.01 6.83 11.77
CA ASN A 162 -1.10 6.61 10.84
C ASN A 162 -0.90 7.36 9.52
N GLY A 163 -1.53 6.83 8.47
CA GLY A 163 -1.61 7.46 7.16
C GLY A 163 -2.78 8.43 7.01
N ILE A 164 -2.93 8.89 5.77
CA ILE A 164 -4.04 9.74 5.31
C ILE A 164 -5.03 8.99 4.42
N ASP A 165 -4.59 7.91 3.77
CA ASP A 165 -5.39 6.99 2.96
C ASP A 165 -6.31 7.64 1.91
N GLU A 166 -5.86 8.71 1.26
CA GLU A 166 -6.72 9.47 0.32
C GLU A 166 -7.13 8.65 -0.93
N CYS A 167 -6.32 7.66 -1.30
CA CYS A 167 -6.62 6.73 -2.38
C CYS A 167 -7.51 5.55 -1.96
N GLY A 168 -7.83 5.42 -0.67
CA GLY A 168 -8.59 4.28 -0.15
C GLY A 168 -7.88 2.95 -0.31
N PHE A 169 -6.53 2.96 -0.38
CA PHE A 169 -5.75 1.73 -0.44
C PHE A 169 -5.83 1.01 0.91
N ARG A 170 -5.75 1.73 2.04
CA ARG A 170 -5.95 1.22 3.40
C ARG A 170 -4.98 0.12 3.82
N THR A 171 -3.68 0.39 3.77
CA THR A 171 -2.68 -0.56 4.31
C THR A 171 -2.78 -0.64 5.82
N LEU A 172 -3.14 -1.81 6.34
CA LEU A 172 -3.10 -2.12 7.77
C LEU A 172 -1.74 -2.70 8.16
N PRO A 173 -1.19 -2.37 9.35
CA PRO A 173 0.10 -2.90 9.82
C PRO A 173 -0.05 -4.30 10.39
N GLY A 174 -0.41 -5.27 9.55
CA GLY A 174 -0.70 -6.66 9.92
C GLY A 174 0.53 -7.51 10.27
N GLY A 175 1.74 -6.97 10.13
CA GLY A 175 2.98 -7.70 10.39
C GLY A 175 3.22 -8.89 9.45
N VAL A 176 4.01 -9.84 9.91
CA VAL A 176 4.41 -11.04 9.16
C VAL A 176 4.48 -12.28 10.05
N GLN A 177 4.51 -13.46 9.43
CA GLN A 177 4.75 -14.73 10.13
C GLN A 177 6.09 -15.31 9.70
N GLN A 178 7.01 -15.43 10.66
CA GLN A 178 8.25 -16.18 10.53
C GLN A 178 8.13 -17.55 11.23
N PRO A 179 9.06 -18.50 11.01
CA PRO A 179 9.01 -19.81 11.65
C PRO A 179 9.00 -19.76 13.19
N SER A 180 9.61 -18.74 13.78
CA SER A 180 9.68 -18.54 15.23
C SER A 180 8.46 -17.83 15.83
N GLY A 181 7.51 -17.37 15.02
CA GLY A 181 6.31 -16.65 15.48
C GLY A 181 5.94 -15.47 14.60
N SER A 182 4.90 -14.74 14.99
CA SER A 182 4.47 -13.54 14.27
C SER A 182 5.13 -12.31 14.87
N ILE A 183 5.46 -11.34 14.02
CA ILE A 183 6.17 -10.13 14.42
C ILE A 183 5.63 -8.91 13.69
N HIS A 184 5.87 -7.73 14.26
CA HIS A 184 5.63 -6.42 13.64
C HIS A 184 4.17 -6.03 13.38
N MET A 185 3.19 -6.71 13.98
CA MET A 185 1.82 -6.18 14.03
C MET A 185 1.82 -4.80 14.71
N TYR A 186 0.99 -3.89 14.21
CA TYR A 186 0.93 -2.46 14.56
C TYR A 186 2.18 -1.64 14.18
N GLN A 187 3.20 -2.25 13.59
CA GLN A 187 4.44 -1.58 13.19
C GLN A 187 4.58 -1.43 11.67
N ASN A 188 4.45 -2.52 10.92
CA ASN A 188 4.64 -2.52 9.47
C ASN A 188 3.74 -3.53 8.76
N ALA A 189 3.71 -3.43 7.43
CA ALA A 189 3.08 -4.38 6.54
C ALA A 189 4.09 -4.82 5.48
N LEU A 190 4.08 -6.09 5.12
CA LEU A 190 4.78 -6.61 3.95
C LEU A 190 3.80 -7.26 2.98
N PHE A 191 4.02 -7.03 1.69
CA PHE A 191 3.23 -7.59 0.60
C PHE A 191 4.09 -8.45 -0.31
N LEU A 192 3.68 -9.70 -0.55
CA LEU A 192 4.34 -10.56 -1.52
C LEU A 192 4.09 -10.09 -2.96
N THR A 193 5.10 -10.32 -3.81
CA THR A 193 4.98 -10.18 -5.26
C THR A 193 5.15 -11.53 -5.94
N SER A 194 4.72 -11.63 -7.20
CA SER A 194 4.98 -12.79 -8.06
C SER A 194 6.41 -12.83 -8.62
N THR A 195 7.21 -11.80 -8.39
CA THR A 195 8.59 -11.70 -8.89
C THR A 195 9.60 -12.32 -7.92
N MET A 196 10.31 -13.35 -8.37
CA MET A 196 11.41 -13.97 -7.62
C MET A 196 12.70 -13.15 -7.72
N ARG A 197 13.40 -13.00 -6.59
CA ARG A 197 14.76 -12.43 -6.55
C ARG A 197 15.83 -13.50 -6.66
N THR A 198 15.66 -14.59 -5.91
CA THR A 198 16.55 -15.77 -5.92
C THR A 198 15.73 -17.03 -5.68
N SER A 199 16.35 -18.22 -5.78
CA SER A 199 15.74 -19.46 -5.33
C SER A 199 15.49 -19.42 -3.81
N GLY A 200 14.28 -19.04 -3.41
CA GLY A 200 13.85 -18.96 -2.00
C GLY A 200 13.54 -17.56 -1.48
N LEU A 201 13.70 -16.51 -2.28
CA LEU A 201 13.29 -15.15 -1.90
C LEU A 201 12.47 -14.51 -3.02
N ALA A 202 11.27 -14.06 -2.67
CA ALA A 202 10.48 -13.18 -3.52
C ALA A 202 10.77 -11.72 -3.17
N TYR A 203 10.61 -10.83 -4.16
CA TYR A 203 10.46 -9.42 -3.86
C TYR A 203 9.19 -9.20 -3.04
N ALA A 204 9.27 -8.30 -2.07
CA ALA A 204 8.15 -7.90 -1.24
C ALA A 204 8.18 -6.40 -1.01
N ILE A 205 7.01 -5.79 -0.89
CA ILE A 205 6.89 -4.35 -0.59
C ILE A 205 6.71 -4.18 0.91
N PHE A 206 7.65 -3.49 1.52
CA PHE A 206 7.61 -3.07 2.92
C PHE A 206 6.93 -1.70 3.02
N ILE A 207 5.94 -1.58 3.90
CA ILE A 207 5.34 -0.30 4.29
C ILE A 207 5.51 -0.13 5.80
N GLY A 208 6.31 0.86 6.19
CA GLY A 208 6.64 1.22 7.56
C GLY A 208 6.77 2.72 7.69
N THR A 209 7.88 3.23 8.24
CA THR A 209 8.10 4.69 8.28
C THR A 209 8.18 5.31 6.87
N ASP A 210 8.67 4.53 5.93
CA ASP A 210 8.75 4.75 4.48
C ASP A 210 8.22 3.51 3.74
N VAL A 211 8.27 3.55 2.41
CA VAL A 211 7.98 2.41 1.55
C VAL A 211 9.24 1.94 0.86
N ASP A 212 9.52 0.64 0.92
CA ASP A 212 10.73 0.04 0.38
C ASP A 212 10.45 -1.29 -0.31
N GLU A 213 11.32 -1.63 -1.25
CA GLU A 213 11.41 -2.97 -1.78
C GLU A 213 12.40 -3.78 -0.94
N VAL A 214 11.93 -4.93 -0.47
CA VAL A 214 12.73 -5.87 0.31
C VAL A 214 12.63 -7.25 -0.32
N SER A 215 13.30 -8.22 0.30
CA SER A 215 13.13 -9.63 -0.05
C SER A 215 12.66 -10.39 1.17
N SER A 216 11.69 -11.27 0.97
CA SER A 216 11.10 -12.03 2.05
C SER A 216 10.90 -13.48 1.64
N SER A 217 11.07 -14.37 2.61
CA SER A 217 10.60 -15.75 2.58
C SER A 217 9.61 -16.05 3.71
N HIS A 218 9.21 -15.01 4.46
CA HIS A 218 8.18 -15.10 5.48
C HIS A 218 6.80 -15.17 4.85
N LYS A 219 5.79 -15.55 5.64
CA LYS A 219 4.42 -15.37 5.20
C LYS A 219 4.04 -13.92 5.35
N ASN A 220 3.67 -13.28 4.24
CA ASN A 220 3.25 -11.89 4.21
C ASN A 220 1.87 -11.77 3.59
N SER A 221 1.30 -10.56 3.64
CA SER A 221 0.00 -10.30 3.02
C SER A 221 0.10 -10.36 1.49
N ILE A 222 -1.03 -10.62 0.83
CA ILE A 222 -1.18 -10.45 -0.62
C ILE A 222 -2.28 -9.41 -0.86
N ARG A 223 -2.03 -8.50 -1.79
CA ARG A 223 -3.05 -7.62 -2.38
C ARG A 223 -3.10 -7.89 -3.86
N CYS A 224 -4.17 -8.53 -4.31
CA CYS A 224 -4.30 -8.83 -5.72
C CYS A 224 -4.58 -7.54 -6.52
N ILE A 225 -4.14 -7.56 -7.77
CA ILE A 225 -4.40 -6.52 -8.77
C ILE A 225 -5.26 -7.13 -9.88
N LYS A 226 -6.13 -6.33 -10.48
CA LYS A 226 -7.04 -6.76 -11.54
C LYS A 226 -6.28 -7.02 -12.85
N ASP A 227 -6.63 -8.10 -13.53
CA ASP A 227 -6.26 -8.37 -14.94
C ASP A 227 -6.99 -7.41 -15.89
#